data_AF-A0A3N0XN85-F1
#
_entry.id   AF-A0A3N0XN85-F1
#
_cell.length_a   1.000
_cell.length_b   1.000
_cell.length_c   1.000
_cell.angle_alpha   90.00
_cell.angle_beta   90.00
_cell.angle_gamma   90.00
#
_symmetry.space_group_name_H-M   'P 1'
#
loop_
_entity.id
_entity.type
_entity.pdbx_description
1 polymer ?
#
loop_
_entity_poly.entity_id
_entity_poly.type
_entity_poly.pdbx_seq_one_letter_code
_entity_poly.pdbx_strand_id
1 'polypeptide(L)'
;MGYRCRIPQVKPLLNQKQRQKRLTWATEKQHWTVAQWSLVRSVNEHTLGLIKTFGSNDSSLQGFKQTLEYIQMKTKCCGWEGKQDWGDSIPCSCVYTGNVTVNATHKTGAPMFLQCPSCFSNDSISNHTVCLIYEQGCSNKIKNWLDENLLLILVVILAISVVEVSKLSPNTLNPIHH
;
A
#
# COMPACT_ATOMS: atom_id res chain seq x y z
N MET A 1 15.71 -23.33 21.57
CA MET A 1 15.03 -23.11 20.28
C MET A 1 15.74 -21.95 19.59
N GLY A 2 16.52 -22.21 18.55
CA GLY A 2 17.36 -21.21 17.88
C GLY A 2 17.05 -21.14 16.40
N TYR A 3 16.71 -19.95 15.91
CA TYR A 3 16.44 -19.72 14.48
C TYR A 3 17.74 -19.87 13.70
N ARG A 4 17.94 -21.00 13.03
CA ARG A 4 19.03 -21.17 12.05
C ARG A 4 18.66 -20.43 10.77
N CYS A 5 19.05 -19.16 10.67
CA CYS A 5 19.07 -18.47 9.37
C CYS A 5 20.09 -19.17 8.46
N ARG A 6 19.62 -19.83 7.40
CA ARG A 6 20.50 -20.30 6.31
C ARG A 6 20.99 -19.07 5.55
N ILE A 7 22.23 -18.69 5.78
CA ILE A 7 22.93 -17.72 4.93
C ILE A 7 23.26 -18.44 3.62
N PRO A 8 22.75 -18.00 2.46
CA PRO A 8 23.13 -18.61 1.18
C PRO A 8 24.64 -18.45 0.97
N GLN A 9 25.30 -19.56 0.63
CA GLN A 9 26.76 -19.66 0.43
C GLN A 9 27.28 -18.74 -0.69
N VAL A 10 26.39 -18.33 -1.61
CA VAL A 10 26.67 -17.38 -2.68
C VAL A 10 25.62 -16.28 -2.67
N LYS A 11 26.07 -15.03 -2.57
CA LYS A 11 25.21 -13.86 -2.77
C LYS A 11 24.73 -13.90 -4.23
N PRO A 12 23.42 -13.74 -4.50
CA PRO A 12 22.94 -13.60 -5.87
C PRO A 12 23.71 -12.48 -6.57
N LEU A 13 24.23 -12.74 -7.77
CA LEU A 13 24.88 -11.69 -8.57
C LEU A 13 23.83 -10.65 -8.96
N LEU A 14 23.75 -9.58 -8.17
CA LEU A 14 22.85 -8.47 -8.46
C LEU A 14 23.30 -7.80 -9.76
N ASN A 15 22.37 -7.59 -10.68
CA ASN A 15 22.65 -6.77 -11.86
C ASN A 15 22.82 -5.29 -11.46
N GLN A 16 23.37 -4.47 -12.36
CA GLN A 16 23.67 -3.06 -12.08
C GLN A 16 22.43 -2.28 -11.61
N LYS A 17 21.26 -2.53 -12.22
CA LYS A 17 19.99 -1.89 -11.86
C LYS A 17 19.55 -2.23 -10.43
N GLN A 18 19.70 -3.49 -10.03
CA GLN A 18 19.38 -3.93 -8.67
C GLN A 18 20.35 -3.35 -7.63
N ARG A 19 21.65 -3.25 -7.97
CA ARG A 19 22.63 -2.60 -7.08
C ARG A 19 22.32 -1.13 -6.88
N GLN A 20 22.02 -0.41 -7.97
CA GLN A 20 21.66 1.01 -7.89
C GLN A 20 20.41 1.22 -7.03
N LYS A 21 19.35 0.43 -7.23
CA LYS A 21 18.15 0.49 -6.37
C LYS A 21 18.44 0.27 -4.88
N ARG A 22 19.33 -0.66 -4.55
CA ARG A 22 19.72 -0.93 -3.16
C ARG A 22 20.58 0.18 -2.57
N LEU A 23 21.49 0.75 -3.37
CA LEU A 23 22.32 1.88 -2.96
C LEU A 23 21.46 3.13 -2.71
N THR A 24 20.57 3.48 -3.64
CA THR A 24 19.67 4.62 -3.47
C THR A 24 18.79 4.47 -2.24
N TRP A 25 18.26 3.26 -2.01
CA TRP A 25 17.48 2.96 -0.81
C TRP A 25 18.30 3.11 0.48
N ALA A 26 19.54 2.64 0.49
CA ALA A 26 20.42 2.76 1.66
C ALA A 26 20.80 4.21 1.96
N THR A 27 21.09 5.00 0.92
CA THR A 27 21.38 6.44 1.05
C THR A 27 20.16 7.22 1.52
N GLU A 28 18.98 6.96 0.94
CA GLU A 28 17.72 7.62 1.34
C GLU A 28 17.38 7.38 2.83
N LYS A 29 17.77 6.22 3.37
CA LYS A 29 17.41 5.78 4.73
C LYS A 29 18.57 5.83 5.72
N GLN A 30 19.69 6.44 5.37
CA GLN A 30 20.91 6.46 6.18
C GLN A 30 20.71 7.08 7.58
N HIS A 31 19.79 8.03 7.72
CA HIS A 31 19.55 8.76 8.98
C HIS A 31 18.46 8.17 9.87
N TRP A 32 17.91 7.00 9.52
CA TRP A 32 16.78 6.42 10.24
C TRP A 32 17.19 5.76 11.56
N THR A 33 16.43 6.02 12.62
CA THR A 33 16.63 5.41 13.94
C THR A 33 16.08 3.98 13.99
N VAL A 34 16.55 3.17 14.95
CA VAL A 34 16.06 1.80 15.17
C VAL A 34 14.54 1.78 15.42
N ALA A 35 14.01 2.78 16.13
CA ALA A 35 12.58 2.90 16.39
C ALA A 35 11.77 3.13 15.09
N GLN A 36 12.26 4.01 14.21
CA GLN A 36 11.63 4.26 12.91
C GLN A 36 11.61 2.98 12.05
N TRP A 37 12.69 2.22 12.05
CA TRP A 37 12.75 0.91 11.37
C TRP A 37 11.78 -0.11 11.94
N SER A 38 11.64 -0.15 13.27
CA SER A 38 10.73 -1.08 13.94
C SER A 38 9.28 -0.80 13.56
N LEU A 39 8.88 0.47 13.50
CA LEU A 39 7.52 0.87 13.11
C LEU A 39 7.21 0.46 11.67
N VAL A 40 8.08 0.80 10.71
CA VAL A 40 7.85 0.44 9.31
C VAL A 40 7.79 -1.06 9.11
N ARG A 41 8.66 -1.83 9.80
CA ARG A 41 8.61 -3.29 9.76
C ARG A 41 7.29 -3.82 10.31
N SER A 42 6.86 -3.32 11.45
CA SER A 42 5.62 -3.76 12.10
C SER A 42 4.40 -3.50 11.21
N VAL A 43 4.27 -2.28 10.64
CA VAL A 43 3.19 -1.96 9.70
C VAL A 43 3.22 -2.91 8.50
N ASN A 44 4.40 -3.10 7.90
CA ASN A 44 4.56 -3.99 6.75
C ASN A 44 4.14 -5.44 7.07
N GLU A 45 4.59 -5.99 8.20
CA GLU A 45 4.26 -7.35 8.63
C GLU A 45 2.76 -7.50 8.90
N HIS A 46 2.14 -6.54 9.59
CA HIS A 46 0.71 -6.54 9.84
C HIS A 46 -0.10 -6.45 8.55
N THR A 47 0.23 -5.53 7.65
CA THR A 47 -0.50 -5.37 6.39
C THR A 47 -0.35 -6.60 5.50
N LEU A 48 0.84 -7.20 5.39
CA LEU A 48 1.04 -8.43 4.64
C LEU A 48 0.31 -9.62 5.29
N GLY A 49 0.24 -9.67 6.62
CA GLY A 49 -0.56 -10.65 7.35
C GLY A 49 -2.04 -10.55 6.99
N LEU A 50 -2.58 -9.32 6.96
CA LEU A 50 -3.97 -9.05 6.62
C LEU A 50 -4.29 -9.30 5.13
N ILE A 51 -3.34 -9.03 4.22
CA ILE A 51 -3.50 -9.35 2.80
C ILE A 51 -3.57 -10.87 2.59
N LYS A 52 -2.82 -11.67 3.35
CA LYS A 52 -2.87 -13.13 3.25
C LYS A 52 -4.19 -13.74 3.75
N THR A 53 -4.86 -13.10 4.69
CA THR A 53 -6.18 -13.51 5.19
C THR A 53 -7.34 -12.94 4.37
N PHE A 54 -7.03 -12.20 3.31
CA PHE A 54 -8.01 -11.62 2.42
C PHE A 54 -8.74 -12.72 1.64
N GLY A 55 -10.07 -12.66 1.65
CA GLY A 55 -10.91 -13.72 1.08
C GLY A 55 -11.34 -14.79 2.10
N SER A 56 -10.81 -14.75 3.33
CA SER A 56 -11.41 -15.50 4.44
C SER A 56 -12.77 -14.90 4.83
N ASN A 57 -13.74 -15.76 5.16
CA ASN A 57 -15.07 -15.37 5.63
C ASN A 57 -15.03 -14.93 7.11
N ASP A 58 -14.18 -13.96 7.42
CA ASP A 58 -14.05 -13.40 8.75
C ASP A 58 -14.63 -11.98 8.79
N SER A 59 -15.70 -11.80 9.55
CA SER A 59 -16.37 -10.50 9.69
C SER A 59 -15.48 -9.44 10.34
N SER A 60 -14.51 -9.84 11.18
CA SER A 60 -13.56 -8.93 11.81
C SER A 60 -12.63 -8.26 10.79
N LEU A 61 -12.41 -8.91 9.65
CA LEU A 61 -11.54 -8.43 8.57
C LEU A 61 -12.28 -7.63 7.50
N GLN A 62 -13.61 -7.51 7.60
CA GLN A 62 -14.42 -6.84 6.59
C GLN A 62 -14.08 -5.34 6.45
N GLY A 63 -13.88 -4.64 7.57
CA GLY A 63 -13.52 -3.22 7.56
C GLY A 63 -12.16 -2.97 6.91
N PHE A 64 -11.19 -3.86 7.16
CA PHE A 64 -9.89 -3.80 6.51
C PHE A 64 -10.01 -4.10 5.01
N LYS A 65 -10.77 -5.14 4.63
CA LYS A 65 -11.01 -5.51 3.24
C LYS A 65 -11.57 -4.33 2.43
N GLN A 66 -12.64 -3.70 2.91
CA GLN A 66 -13.27 -2.55 2.26
C GLN A 66 -12.31 -1.36 2.16
N THR A 67 -11.56 -1.09 3.22
CA THR A 67 -10.56 -0.01 3.26
C THR A 67 -9.46 -0.25 2.22
N LEU A 68 -8.93 -1.47 2.15
CA LEU A 68 -7.89 -1.81 1.20
C LEU A 68 -8.40 -1.76 -0.25
N GLU A 69 -9.59 -2.27 -0.53
CA GLU A 69 -10.24 -2.18 -1.84
C GLU A 69 -10.45 -0.73 -2.27
N TYR A 70 -10.90 0.12 -1.35
CA TYR A 70 -11.04 1.56 -1.57
C TYR A 70 -9.70 2.21 -1.91
N ILE A 71 -8.64 1.93 -1.13
CA ILE A 71 -7.30 2.48 -1.36
C ILE A 71 -6.78 2.05 -2.74
N GLN A 72 -6.87 0.76 -3.07
CA GLN A 72 -6.40 0.21 -4.35
C GLN A 72 -7.07 0.89 -5.55
N MET A 73 -8.39 1.07 -5.48
CA MET A 73 -9.16 1.73 -6.52
C MET A 73 -8.85 3.24 -6.60
N LYS A 74 -8.81 3.92 -5.45
CA LYS A 74 -8.64 5.38 -5.38
C LYS A 74 -7.22 5.81 -5.78
N THR A 75 -6.21 5.06 -5.33
CA THR A 75 -4.79 5.41 -5.52
C THR A 75 -4.13 4.66 -6.68
N LYS A 76 -4.88 3.77 -7.36
CA LYS A 76 -4.42 3.02 -8.54
C LYS A 76 -3.17 2.19 -8.22
N CYS A 77 -3.27 1.39 -7.16
CA CYS A 77 -2.23 0.48 -6.69
C CYS A 77 -2.78 -0.93 -6.49
N CYS A 78 -1.88 -1.91 -6.38
CA CYS A 78 -2.25 -3.29 -6.09
C CYS A 78 -1.29 -3.92 -5.09
N GLY A 79 -1.84 -4.51 -4.02
CA GLY A 79 -1.05 -5.10 -2.94
C GLY A 79 -0.33 -4.04 -2.11
N TRP A 80 0.52 -4.47 -1.19
CA TRP A 80 1.28 -3.55 -0.35
C TRP A 80 2.56 -3.09 -1.06
N GLU A 81 3.43 -4.05 -1.41
CA GLU A 81 4.64 -3.84 -2.19
C GLU A 81 4.35 -4.01 -3.70
N GLY A 82 3.35 -4.81 -4.06
CA GLY A 82 2.89 -4.96 -5.43
C GLY A 82 1.93 -6.13 -5.61
N LYS A 83 1.53 -6.38 -6.87
CA LYS A 83 0.55 -7.42 -7.21
C LYS A 83 0.95 -8.82 -6.76
N GLN A 84 2.24 -9.10 -6.62
CA GLN A 84 2.76 -10.39 -6.15
C GLN A 84 2.34 -10.74 -4.71
N ASP A 85 1.95 -9.75 -3.90
CA ASP A 85 1.50 -10.00 -2.52
C ASP A 85 0.21 -10.85 -2.49
N TRP A 86 -0.54 -10.87 -3.59
CA TRP A 86 -1.77 -11.65 -3.77
C TRP A 86 -1.55 -13.09 -4.26
N GLY A 87 -0.33 -13.44 -4.68
CA GLY A 87 -0.08 -14.72 -5.35
C GLY A 87 -0.95 -14.87 -6.60
N ASP A 88 -1.78 -15.91 -6.63
CA ASP A 88 -2.66 -16.23 -7.77
C ASP A 88 -4.05 -15.57 -7.67
N SER A 89 -4.40 -15.00 -6.51
CA SER A 89 -5.76 -14.52 -6.20
C SER A 89 -5.83 -12.99 -6.18
N ILE A 90 -5.72 -12.37 -7.36
CA ILE A 90 -5.73 -10.90 -7.48
C ILE A 90 -7.16 -10.35 -7.30
N PRO A 91 -7.41 -9.42 -6.36
CA PRO A 91 -8.73 -8.86 -6.14
C PRO A 91 -9.14 -7.87 -7.24
N CYS A 92 -10.45 -7.68 -7.41
CA CYS A 92 -11.02 -6.80 -8.42
C CYS A 92 -10.62 -5.33 -8.28
N SER A 93 -10.35 -4.89 -7.05
CA SER A 93 -9.84 -3.55 -6.76
C SER A 93 -8.49 -3.24 -7.42
N CYS A 94 -7.72 -4.26 -7.84
CA CYS A 94 -6.46 -4.13 -8.55
C CYS A 94 -6.59 -3.98 -10.07
N VAL A 95 -7.78 -4.22 -10.63
CA VAL A 95 -7.98 -4.37 -12.08
C VAL A 95 -8.63 -3.12 -12.66
N TYR A 96 -8.19 -2.70 -13.83
CA TYR A 96 -8.79 -1.61 -14.61
C TYR A 96 -8.87 -1.98 -16.09
N THR A 97 -9.74 -1.28 -16.82
CA THR A 97 -9.91 -1.49 -18.27
C THR A 97 -8.91 -0.64 -19.05
N GLY A 98 -8.20 -1.28 -19.97
CA GLY A 98 -7.35 -0.64 -20.96
C GLY A 98 -8.00 -0.68 -22.34
N ASN A 99 -7.99 0.45 -23.06
CA ASN A 99 -8.36 0.50 -24.46
C ASN A 99 -7.14 0.15 -25.31
N VAL A 100 -7.19 -0.96 -26.05
CA VAL A 100 -6.14 -1.27 -27.02
C VAL A 100 -6.43 -0.51 -28.31
N THR A 101 -5.72 0.60 -28.55
CA THR A 101 -5.47 1.00 -29.93
C THR A 101 -4.57 -0.07 -30.54
N VAL A 102 -4.94 -0.65 -31.68
CA VAL A 102 -4.29 -1.77 -32.40
C VAL A 102 -2.82 -1.55 -32.82
N ASN A 103 -2.08 -0.65 -32.17
CA ASN A 103 -0.66 -0.37 -32.43
C ASN A 103 0.27 -0.76 -31.25
N ALA A 104 -0.16 -1.66 -30.36
CA ALA A 104 0.73 -2.26 -29.38
C ALA A 104 1.61 -3.31 -30.08
N THR A 105 2.71 -2.86 -30.69
CA THR A 105 3.77 -3.74 -31.21
C THR A 105 4.10 -4.82 -30.19
N HIS A 106 3.87 -6.06 -30.62
CA HIS A 106 4.22 -7.31 -29.97
C HIS A 106 5.50 -7.20 -29.13
N LYS A 107 5.35 -7.10 -27.81
CA LYS A 107 6.34 -7.69 -26.92
C LYS A 107 5.97 -9.17 -26.80
N THR A 108 6.73 -9.99 -27.53
CA THR A 108 6.70 -11.45 -27.48
C THR A 108 6.72 -11.90 -26.02
N GLY A 109 5.60 -12.45 -25.54
CA GLY A 109 5.38 -12.78 -24.13
C GLY A 109 4.06 -12.31 -23.52
N ALA A 110 3.12 -11.77 -24.31
CA ALA A 110 1.75 -11.53 -23.84
C ALA A 110 1.10 -12.86 -23.42
N PRO A 111 0.68 -13.04 -22.15
CA PRO A 111 -0.14 -14.18 -21.83
C PRO A 111 -1.50 -13.95 -22.48
N MET A 112 -1.83 -14.86 -23.40
CA MET A 112 -3.16 -15.44 -23.63
C MET A 112 -4.29 -14.70 -22.92
N PHE A 113 -5.25 -14.14 -23.69
CA PHE A 113 -6.57 -13.67 -23.27
C PHE A 113 -6.98 -14.19 -21.89
N LEU A 114 -6.52 -13.54 -20.82
CA LEU A 114 -6.92 -13.94 -19.48
C LEU A 114 -8.29 -13.32 -19.31
N GLN A 115 -9.30 -14.19 -19.37
CA GLN A 115 -10.65 -13.87 -18.95
C GLN A 115 -10.54 -13.15 -17.61
N CYS A 116 -10.94 -11.88 -17.60
CA CYS A 116 -10.85 -11.07 -16.39
C CYS A 116 -11.54 -11.85 -15.26
N PRO A 117 -11.04 -11.80 -14.01
CA PRO A 117 -11.86 -12.21 -12.89
C PRO A 117 -13.20 -11.48 -12.99
N SER A 118 -14.30 -12.05 -12.48
CA SER A 118 -15.69 -11.60 -12.64
C SER A 118 -16.03 -10.22 -12.03
N CYS A 119 -15.04 -9.35 -11.95
CA CYS A 119 -15.02 -7.99 -11.42
C CYS A 119 -15.92 -7.00 -12.16
N PHE A 120 -16.19 -7.25 -13.44
CA PHE A 120 -17.01 -6.37 -14.26
C PHE A 120 -18.29 -7.11 -14.65
N SER A 121 -19.42 -6.64 -14.13
CA SER A 121 -20.75 -7.17 -14.48
C SER A 121 -21.11 -6.75 -15.91
N ASN A 122 -20.99 -7.70 -16.84
CA ASN A 122 -21.60 -7.89 -18.17
C ASN A 122 -22.07 -6.76 -19.13
N ASP A 123 -22.00 -5.45 -18.83
CA ASP A 123 -22.61 -4.43 -19.72
C ASP A 123 -21.62 -3.50 -20.47
N SER A 124 -20.30 -3.67 -20.31
CA SER A 124 -19.33 -2.73 -20.91
C SER A 124 -18.06 -3.36 -21.51
N ILE A 125 -17.99 -4.69 -21.59
CA ILE A 125 -16.86 -5.36 -22.23
C ILE A 125 -17.14 -5.43 -23.73
N SER A 126 -16.70 -4.40 -24.45
CA SER A 126 -16.47 -4.55 -25.89
C SER A 126 -15.40 -5.62 -26.12
N ASN A 127 -15.46 -6.34 -27.25
CA ASN A 127 -14.49 -7.38 -27.63
C ASN A 127 -13.02 -6.89 -27.74
N HIS A 128 -12.75 -5.61 -27.49
CA HIS A 128 -11.43 -4.97 -27.56
C HIS A 128 -10.93 -4.40 -26.20
N THR A 129 -11.63 -4.66 -25.11
CA THR A 129 -11.23 -4.19 -23.77
C THR A 129 -10.33 -5.22 -23.09
N VAL A 130 -9.09 -4.84 -22.76
CA VAL A 130 -8.15 -5.70 -22.02
C VAL A 130 -8.16 -5.31 -20.54
N CYS A 131 -8.15 -6.29 -19.65
CA CYS A 131 -7.96 -6.05 -18.22
C CYS A 131 -6.48 -5.92 -17.88
N LEU A 132 -6.13 -4.81 -17.23
CA LEU A 132 -4.78 -4.50 -16.77
C LEU A 132 -4.77 -4.45 -15.25
N ILE A 133 -3.63 -4.80 -14.66
CA ILE A 133 -3.42 -4.80 -13.20
C ILE A 133 -2.51 -3.63 -12.85
N TYR A 134 -2.81 -2.94 -11.75
CA TYR A 134 -1.89 -1.90 -11.25
C TYR A 134 -0.55 -2.52 -10.83
N GLU A 135 0.54 -2.07 -11.43
CA GLU A 135 1.88 -2.61 -11.15
C GLU A 135 2.51 -2.04 -9.87
N GLN A 136 2.05 -0.87 -9.40
CA GLN A 136 2.62 -0.22 -8.21
C GLN A 136 1.94 -0.71 -6.93
N GLY A 137 2.74 -0.99 -5.90
CA GLY A 137 2.25 -1.27 -4.54
C GLY A 137 1.68 -0.04 -3.84
N CYS A 138 0.71 -0.26 -2.96
CA CYS A 138 0.04 0.82 -2.22
C CYS A 138 0.95 1.49 -1.20
N SER A 139 1.97 0.81 -0.67
CA SER A 139 2.98 1.37 0.24
C SER A 139 3.62 2.63 -0.35
N ASN A 140 4.03 2.59 -1.62
CA ASN A 140 4.62 3.74 -2.30
C ASN A 140 3.60 4.88 -2.51
N LYS A 141 2.36 4.56 -2.87
CA LYS A 141 1.30 5.58 -3.06
C LYS A 141 0.97 6.29 -1.75
N ILE A 142 0.84 5.52 -0.67
CA ILE A 142 0.53 6.03 0.67
C ILE A 142 1.71 6.86 1.19
N LYS A 143 2.94 6.38 1.03
CA LYS A 143 4.14 7.13 1.43
C LYS A 143 4.20 8.49 0.73
N ASN A 144 4.05 8.50 -0.60
CA ASN A 144 4.08 9.74 -1.37
C ASN A 144 2.95 10.69 -0.96
N TRP A 145 1.74 10.17 -0.77
CA TRP A 145 0.61 10.97 -0.29
C TRP A 145 0.88 11.56 1.10
N LEU A 146 1.46 10.79 2.01
CA LEU A 146 1.80 11.27 3.35
C LEU A 146 2.87 12.36 3.30
N ASP A 147 3.92 12.17 2.49
CA ASP A 147 5.00 13.15 2.35
C ASP A 147 4.47 14.49 1.77
N GLU A 148 3.56 14.43 0.79
CA GLU A 148 2.93 15.62 0.19
C GLU A 148 1.96 16.33 1.15
N ASN A 149 1.28 15.59 2.03
CA ASN A 149 0.23 16.12 2.90
C ASN A 149 0.67 16.28 4.37
N LEU A 150 1.94 16.03 4.69
CA LEU A 150 2.45 16.01 6.06
C LEU A 150 2.20 17.33 6.80
N LEU A 151 2.48 18.47 6.15
CA LEU A 151 2.28 19.78 6.76
C LEU A 151 0.80 20.06 7.06
N LEU A 152 -0.09 19.68 6.15
CA LEU A 152 -1.54 19.82 6.32
C LEU A 152 -2.04 19.00 7.51
N ILE A 153 -1.58 17.75 7.62
CA ILE A 153 -1.91 16.87 8.74
C ILE A 153 -1.42 17.47 10.06
N LEU A 154 -0.19 17.98 10.10
CA LEU A 154 0.37 18.61 11.31
C LEU A 154 -0.44 19.83 11.76
N VAL A 155 -0.88 20.69 10.82
CA VAL A 155 -1.71 21.85 11.14
C VAL A 155 -3.06 21.43 11.72
N VAL A 156 -3.70 20.41 11.15
CA VAL A 156 -4.97 19.88 11.67
C VAL A 156 -4.80 19.30 13.06
N ILE A 157 -3.73 18.53 13.30
CA ILE A 157 -3.43 17.97 14.62
C ILE A 157 -3.23 19.08 15.65
N LEU A 158 -2.45 20.11 15.33
CA LEU A 158 -2.23 21.25 16.23
C LEU A 158 -3.53 21.99 16.55
N ALA A 159 -4.39 22.20 15.55
CA ALA A 159 -5.70 22.85 15.76
C ALA A 159 -6.59 22.03 16.71
N ILE A 160 -6.63 20.70 16.55
CA ILE A 160 -7.39 19.80 17.44
C ILE A 160 -6.82 19.86 18.85
N SER A 161 -5.49 19.76 19.01
CA SER A 161 -4.84 19.84 20.33
C SER A 161 -5.12 21.15 21.06
N VAL A 162 -5.13 22.29 20.36
CA VAL A 162 -5.47 23.59 20.98
C VAL A 162 -6.91 23.61 21.49
N VAL A 163 -7.86 23.06 20.73
CA VAL A 163 -9.26 22.98 21.15
C VAL A 163 -9.42 22.07 22.38
N GLU A 164 -8.74 20.93 22.41
CA GLU A 164 -8.79 19.99 23.54
C GLU A 164 -8.21 20.62 24.82
N VAL A 165 -7.06 21.28 24.73
CA VAL A 165 -6.44 21.98 25.88
C VAL A 165 -7.30 23.15 26.35
N SER A 166 -7.89 23.91 25.42
CA SER A 166 -8.75 25.05 25.77
C SER A 166 -10.06 24.62 26.44
N LYS A 167 -10.59 23.44 26.11
CA LYS A 167 -11.76 22.84 26.80
C LYS A 167 -11.44 22.34 28.21
N LEU A 168 -10.19 22.00 28.50
CA LEU A 168 -9.75 21.52 29.81
C LEU A 168 -9.40 22.66 30.78
N SER A 169 -9.10 23.86 30.28
CA SER A 169 -8.77 25.05 31.08
C SER A 169 -9.92 25.80 31.82
N PRO A 170 -11.24 25.68 31.51
CA PRO A 170 -12.27 26.52 32.15
C PRO A 170 -12.55 26.25 33.63
N ASN A 171 -12.05 25.15 34.22
CA ASN A 171 -12.41 24.74 35.59
C ASN A 171 -11.42 25.20 36.69
N THR A 172 -10.42 26.04 36.39
CA THR A 172 -9.39 26.46 37.38
C THR A 172 -9.41 27.94 37.76
N LEU A 173 -10.37 28.73 37.27
CA LEU A 173 -10.57 30.12 37.69
C LEU A 173 -11.96 30.30 38.30
N ASN A 174 -12.17 29.73 39.48
CA ASN A 174 -13.18 30.25 40.39
C ASN A 174 -12.45 31.20 41.36
N PRO A 175 -12.58 32.53 41.24
CA PRO A 175 -12.00 33.44 42.20
C PRO A 175 -12.71 33.25 43.53
N ILE A 176 -11.92 33.04 44.58
CA ILE A 176 -12.33 33.01 45.98
C ILE A 176 -13.12 34.30 46.25
N HIS A 177 -14.43 34.19 46.41
CA HIS A 177 -15.23 35.26 46.99
C HIS A 177 -14.94 35.29 48.50
N HIS A 178 -14.27 36.36 48.93
CA HIS A 178 -14.17 36.80 50.32
C HIS A 178 -15.48 37.44 50.79
#